data_AF-A0A9R1N360-F1
#
_entry.id   AF-A0A9R1N360-F1
#
_cell.length_a   1.000
_cell.length_b   1.000
_cell.length_c   1.000
_cell.angle_alpha   90.00
_cell.angle_beta   90.00
_cell.angle_gamma   90.00
#
_symmetry.space_group_name_H-M   'P 1'
#
loop_
_entity.id
_entity.type
_entity.pdbx_description
1 polymer ?
#
loop_
_entity_poly.entity_id
_entity_poly.type
_entity_poly.pdbx_seq_one_letter_code
_entity_poly.pdbx_strand_id
1 'polypeptide(L)'
;MASACFLARCVSVPARLLANPTPLAITTCRYGTGAALGPKEAGAEVAAVPPSVPVRVAYELQLAGHRYLDVRTEGEFGGGHPAGAVNIPYMHSTGSGMAKNSGFLEQVSAIFRREDEIIIGCQSGRRSLMAAAELCSAGYTGVTDIAGGYSAWKENELPINQ
;
A
#
# COMPACT_ATOMS: atom_id res chain seq x y z
N MET A 1 -25.26 39.02 -37.49
CA MET A 1 -25.21 37.56 -37.75
C MET A 1 -26.46 36.94 -37.13
N ALA A 2 -27.16 36.14 -37.92
CA ALA A 2 -28.57 35.85 -37.84
C ALA A 2 -28.94 34.62 -36.98
N SER A 3 -30.25 34.38 -36.91
CA SER A 3 -31.03 33.21 -36.42
C SER A 3 -31.40 33.23 -34.94
N ALA A 4 -32.59 33.71 -34.55
CA ALA A 4 -33.95 33.14 -34.75
C ALA A 4 -34.06 31.74 -34.08
N CYS A 5 -34.69 31.59 -32.91
CA CYS A 5 -36.10 31.75 -32.58
C CYS A 5 -37.00 30.73 -33.30
N PHE A 6 -37.34 29.61 -32.64
CA PHE A 6 -38.70 29.07 -32.65
C PHE A 6 -38.93 28.03 -31.53
N LEU A 7 -39.88 28.34 -30.65
CA LEU A 7 -40.55 27.37 -29.79
C LEU A 7 -41.46 26.49 -30.64
N ALA A 8 -41.50 25.18 -30.39
CA ALA A 8 -42.67 24.37 -30.71
C ALA A 8 -42.84 23.25 -29.69
N ARG A 9 -43.97 23.37 -28.99
CA ARG A 9 -44.61 22.45 -28.05
C ARG A 9 -45.46 21.45 -28.85
N CYS A 10 -46.04 20.46 -28.17
CA CYS A 10 -47.02 19.45 -28.64
C CYS A 10 -46.41 18.09 -29.04
N VAL A 11 -46.98 16.92 -28.70
CA VAL A 11 -48.23 16.55 -28.02
C VAL A 11 -48.09 15.09 -27.57
N SER A 12 -48.70 14.74 -26.43
CA SER A 12 -48.96 13.36 -26.02
C SER A 12 -49.85 12.64 -27.03
N VAL A 13 -49.40 11.51 -27.55
CA VAL A 13 -50.26 10.55 -28.26
C VAL A 13 -50.37 9.28 -27.42
N PRO A 14 -51.59 8.82 -27.07
CA PRO A 14 -51.80 7.54 -26.42
C PRO A 14 -51.91 6.45 -27.49
N ALA A 15 -51.21 5.34 -27.30
CA ALA A 15 -51.45 4.13 -28.07
C ALA A 15 -51.44 2.93 -27.13
N ARG A 16 -52.64 2.58 -26.66
CA ARG A 16 -52.97 1.25 -26.16
C ARG A 16 -53.06 0.28 -27.34
N LEU A 17 -52.99 -1.02 -27.01
CA LEU A 17 -53.37 -2.19 -27.82
C LEU A 17 -52.27 -2.62 -28.83
N LEU A 18 -51.75 -3.87 -28.88
CA LEU A 18 -52.30 -5.21 -28.64
C LEU A 18 -51.18 -6.26 -28.42
N ALA A 19 -51.57 -7.38 -27.78
CA ALA A 19 -51.15 -8.76 -28.08
C ALA A 19 -49.73 -9.27 -27.74
N ASN A 20 -49.68 -10.10 -26.69
CA ASN A 20 -48.91 -11.36 -26.60
C ASN A 20 -49.40 -12.32 -27.75
N PRO A 21 -48.68 -13.37 -28.24
CA PRO A 21 -47.73 -14.16 -27.48
C PRO A 21 -46.50 -14.77 -28.22
N THR A 22 -45.69 -15.43 -27.38
CA THR A 22 -44.73 -16.53 -27.58
C THR A 22 -43.25 -16.24 -27.94
N PRO A 23 -42.34 -17.03 -27.35
CA PRO A 23 -40.95 -16.65 -27.15
C PRO A 23 -40.04 -17.31 -28.19
N LEU A 24 -39.06 -16.56 -28.71
CA LEU A 24 -37.92 -17.16 -29.38
C LEU A 24 -36.65 -16.74 -28.66
N ALA A 25 -35.95 -17.77 -28.24
CA ALA A 25 -34.76 -17.77 -27.43
C ALA A 25 -33.70 -16.82 -27.97
N ILE A 26 -33.30 -15.88 -27.12
CA ILE A 26 -32.01 -15.22 -27.23
C ILE A 26 -31.31 -15.51 -25.90
N THR A 27 -30.33 -16.40 -25.97
CA THR A 27 -29.37 -16.68 -24.91
C THR A 27 -28.74 -15.36 -24.48
N THR A 28 -29.28 -14.77 -23.42
CA THR A 28 -28.63 -13.67 -22.72
C THR A 28 -27.49 -14.29 -21.92
N CYS A 29 -26.27 -14.03 -22.39
CA CYS A 29 -25.07 -14.28 -21.62
C CYS A 29 -25.19 -13.48 -20.32
N ARG A 30 -25.48 -14.17 -19.22
CA ARG A 30 -25.45 -13.59 -17.87
C ARG A 30 -24.00 -13.35 -17.49
N TYR A 31 -23.46 -12.18 -17.82
CA TYR A 31 -22.34 -11.65 -17.07
C TYR A 31 -22.90 -11.03 -15.80
N GLY A 32 -22.79 -11.81 -14.73
CA GLY A 32 -23.15 -11.40 -13.38
C GLY A 32 -22.33 -10.21 -12.91
N THR A 33 -23.01 -9.37 -12.14
CA THR A 33 -22.50 -8.82 -10.88
C THR A 33 -21.13 -8.12 -10.97
N GLY A 34 -21.14 -6.87 -11.46
CA GLY A 34 -20.08 -5.91 -11.14
C GLY A 34 -20.16 -5.57 -9.65
N ALA A 35 -19.35 -6.26 -8.85
CA ALA A 35 -19.14 -5.98 -7.45
C ALA A 35 -18.60 -4.55 -7.28
N ALA A 36 -19.31 -3.75 -6.49
CA ALA A 36 -18.77 -2.53 -5.91
C ALA A 36 -17.63 -2.93 -4.96
N LEU A 37 -16.39 -2.75 -5.40
CA LEU A 37 -15.23 -2.78 -4.50
C LEU A 37 -15.23 -1.48 -3.73
N GLY A 38 -15.78 -1.53 -2.51
CA GLY A 38 -15.62 -0.46 -1.54
C GLY A 38 -14.15 -0.32 -1.12
N PRO A 39 -13.71 0.88 -0.69
CA PRO A 39 -12.41 1.06 -0.05
C PRO A 39 -12.37 0.21 1.22
N LYS A 40 -11.36 -0.65 1.34
CA LYS A 40 -11.03 -1.32 2.59
C LYS A 40 -10.34 -0.30 3.48
N GLU A 41 -11.14 0.40 4.27
CA GLU A 41 -10.69 1.14 5.45
C GLU A 41 -10.00 0.14 6.40
N ALA A 42 -8.70 0.31 6.62
CA ALA A 42 -7.90 -0.49 7.53
C ALA A 42 -8.21 -0.06 8.97
N GLY A 43 -9.23 -0.69 9.55
CA GLY A 43 -9.55 -0.59 10.98
C GLY A 43 -8.56 -1.44 11.80
N ALA A 44 -7.87 -0.77 12.71
CA ALA A 44 -6.99 -1.35 13.72
C ALA A 44 -7.72 -2.29 14.70
N GLU A 45 -6.92 -3.24 15.20
CA GLU A 45 -6.96 -3.87 16.53
C GLU A 45 -7.00 -5.41 16.50
N VAL A 46 -5.81 -5.99 16.35
CA VAL A 46 -5.43 -7.26 16.99
C VAL A 46 -3.93 -7.16 17.26
N ALA A 47 -3.44 -7.68 18.38
CA ALA A 47 -2.01 -7.83 18.64
C ALA A 47 -1.39 -8.69 17.51
N ALA A 48 -0.93 -8.02 16.46
CA ALA A 48 -0.77 -8.61 15.15
C ALA A 48 0.70 -8.83 14.88
N VAL A 49 1.03 -10.07 14.53
CA VAL A 49 2.22 -10.38 13.76
C VAL A 49 2.26 -9.39 12.58
N PRO A 50 3.37 -8.64 12.38
CA PRO A 50 3.42 -7.65 11.33
C PRO A 50 3.19 -8.33 9.98
N PRO A 51 2.26 -7.82 9.14
CA PRO A 51 2.05 -8.38 7.81
C PRO A 51 3.33 -8.26 7.00
N SER A 52 3.78 -9.36 6.41
CA SER A 52 4.94 -9.38 5.51
C SER A 52 4.45 -9.44 4.06
N VAL A 53 4.89 -8.50 3.24
CA VAL A 53 4.48 -8.36 1.82
C VAL A 53 5.67 -8.58 0.89
N PRO A 54 5.46 -9.11 -0.34
CA PRO A 54 6.53 -9.22 -1.32
C PRO A 54 6.99 -7.84 -1.80
N VAL A 55 8.24 -7.77 -2.27
CA VAL A 55 8.90 -6.49 -2.61
C VAL A 55 8.16 -5.65 -3.66
N ARG A 56 7.49 -6.29 -4.62
CA ARG A 56 6.69 -5.60 -5.65
C ARG A 56 5.51 -4.85 -5.03
N VAL A 57 4.82 -5.46 -4.07
CA VAL A 57 3.72 -4.83 -3.34
C VAL A 57 4.26 -3.69 -2.47
N ALA A 58 5.42 -3.88 -1.83
CA ALA A 58 6.06 -2.81 -1.07
C ALA A 58 6.38 -1.57 -1.95
N TYR A 59 6.82 -1.79 -3.19
CA TYR A 59 7.05 -0.70 -4.14
C TYR A 59 5.74 0.02 -4.53
N GLU A 60 4.65 -0.72 -4.75
CA GLU A 60 3.33 -0.13 -5.02
C GLU A 60 2.82 0.69 -3.83
N LEU A 61 3.00 0.21 -2.59
CA LEU A 61 2.67 0.96 -1.38
C LEU A 61 3.51 2.24 -1.27
N GLN A 62 4.79 2.20 -1.62
CA GLN A 62 5.64 3.38 -1.64
C GLN A 62 5.15 4.42 -2.66
N LEU A 63 4.69 3.99 -3.84
CA LEU A 63 4.05 4.86 -4.83
C LEU A 63 2.71 5.43 -4.33
N ALA A 64 1.99 4.69 -3.48
CA ALA A 64 0.78 5.17 -2.81
C ALA A 64 1.07 6.18 -1.66
N GLY A 65 2.33 6.47 -1.38
CA GLY A 65 2.74 7.47 -0.39
C GLY A 65 3.05 6.91 1.00
N HIS A 66 3.13 5.59 1.15
CA HIS A 66 3.57 4.97 2.39
C HIS A 66 5.05 5.27 2.65
N ARG A 67 5.41 5.41 3.92
CA ARG A 67 6.77 5.81 4.29
C ARG A 67 7.67 4.59 4.43
N TYR A 68 8.83 4.61 3.78
CA TYR A 68 9.79 3.53 3.85
C TYR A 68 10.79 3.76 5.00
N LEU A 69 10.94 2.77 5.87
CA LEU A 69 11.88 2.72 6.98
C LEU A 69 12.93 1.64 6.73
N ASP A 70 14.17 2.05 6.51
CA ASP A 70 15.32 1.15 6.35
C ASP A 70 16.02 0.95 7.69
N VAL A 71 16.03 -0.29 8.20
CA VAL A 71 16.64 -0.64 9.49
C VAL A 71 18.07 -1.17 9.39
N ARG A 72 18.70 -1.06 8.22
CA ARG A 72 20.11 -1.41 8.00
C ARG A 72 21.03 -0.37 8.63
N THR A 73 22.32 -0.69 8.67
CA THR A 73 23.36 0.25 9.10
C THR A 73 23.52 1.40 8.09
N GLU A 74 23.99 2.56 8.55
CA GLU A 74 24.20 3.73 7.69
C GLU A 74 25.15 3.45 6.52
N GLY A 75 26.18 2.61 6.75
CA GLY A 75 27.10 2.18 5.69
C GLY A 75 26.44 1.32 4.61
N GLU A 76 25.47 0.48 4.97
CA GLU A 76 24.67 -0.28 3.99
C GLU A 76 23.70 0.63 3.22
N PHE A 77 23.17 1.66 3.88
CA PHE A 77 22.22 2.62 3.30
C PHE A 77 22.87 3.54 2.26
N GLY A 78 24.09 4.02 2.53
CA GLY A 78 24.87 4.84 1.58
C GLY A 78 25.30 4.09 0.31
N GLY A 79 25.25 2.76 0.31
CA GLY A 79 25.50 1.94 -0.89
C GLY A 79 24.29 1.81 -1.82
N GLY A 80 23.12 2.31 -1.41
CA GLY A 80 21.90 2.28 -2.18
C GLY A 80 20.68 1.90 -1.34
N HIS A 81 19.58 2.59 -1.56
CA HIS A 81 18.34 2.45 -0.81
C HIS A 81 17.12 2.83 -1.67
N PRO A 82 15.91 2.38 -1.33
CA PRO A 82 14.69 2.81 -2.02
C PRO A 82 14.45 4.32 -1.90
N ALA A 83 13.87 4.94 -2.94
CA ALA A 83 13.71 6.39 -3.02
C ALA A 83 12.84 6.98 -1.88
N GLY A 84 13.37 7.91 -1.09
CA GLY A 84 12.63 8.49 0.04
C GLY A 84 12.56 7.59 1.27
N ALA A 85 13.40 6.55 1.33
CA ALA A 85 13.60 5.77 2.55
C ALA A 85 14.27 6.60 3.65
N VAL A 86 13.77 6.46 4.87
CA VAL A 86 14.39 7.00 6.08
C VAL A 86 15.23 5.88 6.71
N ASN A 87 16.51 6.14 6.97
CA ASN A 87 17.36 5.16 7.65
C ASN A 87 17.31 5.35 9.16
N ILE A 88 16.93 4.30 9.89
CA ILE A 88 17.04 4.23 11.35
C ILE A 88 17.61 2.85 11.70
N PRO A 89 18.92 2.74 11.97
CA PRO A 89 19.56 1.45 12.20
C PRO A 89 19.00 0.76 13.45
N TYR A 90 18.53 -0.47 13.27
CA TYR A 90 18.09 -1.32 14.39
C TYR A 90 19.28 -1.88 15.18
N MET A 91 20.42 -2.06 14.50
CA MET A 91 21.67 -2.50 15.09
C MET A 91 22.81 -1.61 14.63
N HIS A 92 23.68 -1.26 15.56
CA HIS A 92 24.91 -0.51 15.31
C HIS A 92 26.09 -1.45 15.13
N SER A 93 26.92 -1.19 14.12
CA SER A 93 28.20 -1.87 13.96
C SER A 93 29.19 -1.32 14.97
N THR A 94 29.47 -2.08 16.03
CA THR A 94 30.50 -1.78 17.01
C THR A 94 31.76 -2.56 16.63
N GLY A 95 32.96 -2.08 16.96
CA GLY A 95 34.22 -2.75 16.58
C GLY A 95 34.34 -4.22 17.05
N SER A 96 33.53 -4.65 18.02
CA SER A 96 33.43 -6.01 18.55
C SER A 96 32.23 -6.82 18.04
N GLY A 97 31.38 -6.26 17.16
CA GLY A 97 30.21 -6.93 16.60
C GLY A 97 28.99 -6.02 16.43
N MET A 98 27.81 -6.60 16.22
CA MET A 98 26.56 -5.85 16.09
C MET A 98 25.88 -5.71 17.46
N ALA A 99 25.59 -4.48 17.87
CA ALA A 99 24.86 -4.18 19.10
C ALA A 99 23.47 -3.64 18.79
N LYS A 100 22.45 -4.05 19.56
CA LYS A 100 21.08 -3.53 19.40
C LYS A 100 21.03 -2.04 19.76
N ASN A 101 20.34 -1.24 18.95
CA ASN A 101 20.05 0.15 19.24
C ASN A 101 18.91 0.25 20.28
N SER A 102 19.23 0.68 21.51
CA SER A 102 18.21 0.90 22.55
C SER A 102 17.34 2.14 22.30
N GLY A 103 17.84 3.11 21.53
CA GLY A 103 17.13 4.35 21.17
C GLY A 103 16.29 4.25 19.90
N PHE A 104 16.12 3.05 19.33
CA PHE A 104 15.41 2.85 18.08
C PHE A 104 13.97 3.41 18.11
N LEU A 105 13.20 3.09 19.16
CA LEU A 105 11.82 3.55 19.29
C LEU A 105 11.71 5.07 19.43
N GLU A 106 12.63 5.69 20.18
CA GLU A 106 12.67 7.15 20.35
C GLU A 106 12.92 7.84 19.00
N GLN A 107 13.89 7.35 18.24
CA GLN A 107 14.21 7.87 16.89
C GLN A 107 13.04 7.72 15.92
N VAL A 108 12.36 6.56 15.93
CA VAL A 108 11.18 6.36 15.08
C VAL A 108 10.06 7.30 15.50
N SER A 109 9.79 7.47 16.80
CA SER A 109 8.73 8.36 17.30
C SER A 109 8.96 9.84 17.02
N ALA A 110 10.23 10.26 16.87
CA ALA A 110 10.57 11.63 16.50
C ALA A 110 10.24 11.96 15.03
N ILE A 111 10.22 10.93 14.16
CA ILE A 111 10.07 11.09 12.71
C ILE A 111 8.70 10.62 12.22
N PHE A 112 8.12 9.60 12.86
CA PHE A 112 6.91 8.91 12.45
C PHE A 112 5.84 8.97 13.54
N ARG A 113 4.59 9.20 13.12
CA ARG A 113 3.42 9.12 14.00
C ARG A 113 2.95 7.67 14.11
N ARG A 114 2.17 7.36 15.13
CA ARG A 114 1.67 5.99 15.37
C ARG A 114 0.66 5.54 14.34
N GLU A 115 -0.03 6.50 13.74
CA GLU A 115 -1.06 6.34 12.72
C GLU A 115 -0.48 6.35 11.29
N ASP A 116 0.83 6.61 11.14
CA ASP A 116 1.47 6.59 9.83
C ASP A 116 1.57 5.15 9.30
N GLU A 117 1.40 5.01 8.00
CA GLU A 117 1.66 3.75 7.29
C GLU A 117 3.15 3.63 6.97
N ILE A 118 3.81 2.66 7.61
CA ILE A 118 5.25 2.47 7.59
C ILE A 118 5.57 1.11 6.97
N ILE A 119 6.38 1.13 5.93
CA ILE A 119 6.95 -0.06 5.32
C ILE A 119 8.36 -0.24 5.87
N ILE A 120 8.67 -1.39 6.45
CA ILE A 120 9.97 -1.66 7.07
C ILE A 120 10.76 -2.67 6.24
N GLY A 121 11.97 -2.27 5.86
CA GLY A 121 12.90 -3.11 5.12
C GLY A 121 14.22 -3.30 5.84
N CYS A 122 14.81 -4.49 5.70
CA CYS A 122 16.21 -4.73 6.04
C CYS A 122 16.93 -5.44 4.89
N GLN A 123 18.15 -5.94 5.10
CA GLN A 123 18.90 -6.63 4.04
C GLN A 123 18.21 -7.93 3.55
N SER A 124 17.60 -8.71 4.46
CA SER A 124 17.08 -10.07 4.18
C SER A 124 15.71 -10.41 4.79
N GLY A 125 15.06 -9.47 5.46
CA GLY A 125 13.75 -9.63 6.15
C GLY A 125 13.82 -9.98 7.66
N ARG A 126 14.95 -10.50 8.19
CA ARG A 126 14.99 -10.96 9.59
C ARG A 126 15.04 -9.82 10.62
N ARG A 127 15.87 -8.80 10.37
CA ARG A 127 16.02 -7.63 11.26
C ARG A 127 14.75 -6.77 11.24
N SER A 128 14.12 -6.64 10.08
CA SER A 128 12.89 -5.86 9.90
C SER A 128 11.70 -6.50 10.61
N LEU A 129 11.57 -7.83 10.62
CA LEU A 129 10.53 -8.52 11.40
C LEU A 129 10.64 -8.21 12.91
N MET A 130 11.85 -8.21 13.47
CA MET A 130 12.08 -7.88 14.88
C MET A 130 11.74 -6.41 15.18
N ALA A 131 12.18 -5.49 14.31
CA ALA A 131 11.88 -4.07 14.43
C ALA A 131 10.37 -3.80 14.31
N ALA A 132 9.69 -4.48 13.38
CA ALA A 132 8.26 -4.38 13.16
C ALA A 132 7.47 -4.88 14.39
N ALA A 133 7.86 -6.01 14.97
CA ALA A 133 7.25 -6.51 16.20
C ALA A 133 7.41 -5.52 17.38
N GLU A 134 8.58 -4.87 17.49
CA GLU A 134 8.86 -3.86 18.51
C GLU A 134 8.01 -2.60 18.31
N LEU A 135 7.79 -2.18 17.06
CA LEU A 135 6.91 -1.05 16.72
C LEU A 135 5.43 -1.38 16.94
N CYS A 136 4.97 -2.57 16.56
CA CYS A 136 3.62 -3.01 16.88
C CYS A 136 3.40 -3.04 18.40
N SER A 137 4.41 -3.48 19.17
CA SER A 137 4.35 -3.46 20.64
C SER A 137 4.34 -2.04 21.23
N ALA A 138 4.95 -1.08 20.53
CA ALA A 138 4.91 0.34 20.88
C ALA A 138 3.59 1.04 20.48
N GLY A 139 2.67 0.33 19.81
CA GLY A 139 1.35 0.84 19.43
C GLY A 139 1.26 1.46 18.03
N TYR A 140 2.20 1.14 17.14
CA TYR A 140 2.09 1.51 15.73
C TYR A 140 1.12 0.55 15.02
N THR A 141 0.12 1.10 14.33
CA THR A 141 -0.95 0.31 13.69
C THR A 141 -0.67 -0.01 12.23
N GLY A 142 0.01 0.89 11.52
CA GLY A 142 0.26 0.80 10.07
C GLY A 142 1.61 0.18 9.70
N VAL A 143 2.09 -0.84 10.43
CA VAL A 143 3.43 -1.42 10.18
C VAL A 143 3.35 -2.59 9.22
N THR A 144 4.10 -2.52 8.12
CA THR A 144 4.23 -3.60 7.12
C THR A 144 5.69 -3.99 6.92
N ASP A 145 6.03 -5.27 7.03
CA ASP A 145 7.37 -5.79 6.75
C ASP A 145 7.53 -6.19 5.27
N ILE A 146 8.74 -6.04 4.72
CA ILE A 146 9.06 -6.48 3.36
C ILE A 146 9.75 -7.84 3.38
N ALA A 147 9.08 -8.85 2.82
CA ALA A 147 9.66 -10.15 2.58
C ALA A 147 10.83 -10.06 1.58
N GLY A 148 11.99 -10.61 1.97
CA GLY A 148 13.22 -10.61 1.16
C GLY A 148 14.05 -9.32 1.24
N GLY A 149 13.49 -8.24 1.80
CA GLY A 149 14.21 -7.00 2.07
C GLY A 149 14.87 -6.35 0.84
N TYR A 150 15.99 -5.67 1.07
CA TYR A 150 16.78 -4.98 0.04
C TYR A 150 17.39 -5.94 -0.99
N SER A 151 17.68 -7.18 -0.61
CA SER A 151 18.23 -8.16 -1.57
C SER A 151 17.21 -8.47 -2.67
N ALA A 152 15.95 -8.72 -2.29
CA ALA A 152 14.85 -8.90 -3.24
C ALA A 152 14.57 -7.63 -4.05
N TRP A 153 14.75 -6.44 -3.45
CA TRP A 153 14.59 -5.16 -4.15
C TRP A 153 15.55 -5.04 -5.33
N LYS A 154 16.82 -5.37 -5.12
CA LYS A 154 17.84 -5.37 -6.17
C LYS A 154 17.58 -6.45 -7.22
N GLU A 155 17.16 -7.64 -6.81
CA GLU A 155 16.86 -8.74 -7.74
C GLU A 155 15.69 -8.40 -8.68
N ASN A 156 14.73 -7.61 -8.20
CA ASN A 156 13.60 -7.15 -9.01
C ASN A 156 13.92 -5.87 -9.81
N GLU A 157 15.19 -5.42 -9.82
CA GLU A 157 15.67 -4.24 -10.56
C GLU A 157 14.83 -2.97 -10.29
N LEU A 158 14.34 -2.84 -9.04
CA LEU A 158 13.54 -1.71 -8.62
C LEU A 158 14.42 -0.46 -8.45
N PRO A 159 13.85 0.76 -8.60
CA PRO A 159 14.62 1.99 -8.52
C PRO A 159 15.26 2.14 -7.13
N ILE A 160 16.53 2.54 -7.14
CA ILE A 160 17.33 2.83 -5.95
C ILE A 160 17.94 4.22 -6.07
N ASN A 161 18.09 4.88 -4.93
CA ASN A 161 18.84 6.12 -4.77
C ASN A 161 20.13 5.81 -4.00
N GLN A 162 21.19 6.58 -4.28
CA GLN A 162 22.46 6.54 -3.56
C GLN A 162 22.71 7.87 -2.88
#